data_AF-A0A7C2QJ51-F1
#
_entry.id   AF-A0A7C2QJ51-F1
#
_cell.length_a   1.000
_cell.length_b   1.000
_cell.length_c   1.000
_cell.angle_alpha   90.00
_cell.angle_beta   90.00
_cell.angle_gamma   90.00
#
_symmetry.space_group_name_H-M   'P 1'
#
loop_
_entity.id
_entity.type
_entity.pdbx_description
1 polymer ?
#
loop_
_entity_poly.entity_id
_entity_poly.type
_entity_poly.pdbx_seq_one_letter_code
_entity_poly.pdbx_strand_id
1 'polypeptide(L)'
;MLVFKIAWRNLLRHKGKSFVVGTILFLGALIMTLGNATSIGMQRGIEENMVRSFTGHIVLVSDEETKENVLFTPMGKPLKILKKYPQIEAVLKKQTFVKDFLPMTRGAVGILGSDMGFMLTFGCNFDDFQRVFGEPITPVEGELLSNGDHGLLVNTEGRKLLYRQHGFWLVPEGADPVPKSLTDDAREEGNSLLVRRELALEGFGEENATNIIVPVKGIMRFKSLNTSMQEVSIMDIESFRKAFGYFTARDVVEEIPVEDKKLLEADEDDFFGEGDIFSSGSTDANVAELEKKLTTQTVVRQEIDYDTAAFNYVSVLLEPGESLSGAIQKLNAAFAEENLPVKVLSWKQASGQVAQMAD
;
A
#
# COMPACT_ATOMS: atom_id res chain seq x y z
N MET A 1 -1.27 -57.46 -30.45
CA MET A 1 0.21 -57.56 -30.51
C MET A 1 0.78 -57.58 -31.95
N LEU A 2 0.15 -58.27 -32.91
CA LEU A 2 0.62 -58.30 -34.31
C LEU A 2 0.71 -56.92 -34.98
N VAL A 3 -0.27 -56.05 -34.76
CA VAL A 3 -0.35 -54.70 -35.35
C VAL A 3 0.86 -53.83 -34.95
N PHE A 4 1.25 -53.86 -33.68
CA PHE A 4 2.41 -53.12 -33.18
C PHE A 4 3.73 -53.62 -33.82
N LYS A 5 3.89 -54.94 -33.96
CA LYS A 5 5.04 -55.54 -34.67
C LYS A 5 5.09 -55.13 -36.14
N ILE A 6 3.95 -55.10 -36.83
CA ILE A 6 3.87 -54.69 -38.24
C ILE A 6 4.22 -53.20 -38.39
N ALA A 7 3.70 -52.33 -37.52
CA ALA A 7 3.98 -50.90 -37.52
C ALA A 7 5.47 -50.59 -37.27
N TRP A 8 6.08 -51.24 -36.27
CA TRP A 8 7.50 -51.06 -35.95
C TRP A 8 8.41 -51.49 -37.11
N ARG A 9 8.09 -52.63 -37.75
CA ARG A 9 8.85 -53.11 -38.91
C ARG A 9 8.73 -52.17 -40.12
N ASN A 10 7.60 -51.48 -40.27
CA ASN A 10 7.39 -50.47 -41.31
C ASN A 10 8.26 -49.23 -41.09
N LEU A 11 8.26 -48.68 -39.87
CA LEU A 11 9.12 -47.56 -39.49
C LEU A 11 10.61 -47.87 -39.72
N LEU A 12 11.07 -49.07 -39.34
CA LEU A 12 12.45 -49.50 -39.53
C LEU A 12 12.83 -49.79 -41.00
N ARG A 13 11.84 -50.10 -41.86
CA ARG A 13 12.09 -50.36 -43.30
C ARG A 13 12.31 -49.05 -44.07
N HIS A 14 11.64 -47.97 -43.68
CA HIS A 14 11.73 -46.66 -44.34
C HIS A 14 12.47 -45.63 -43.49
N LYS A 15 13.66 -45.99 -42.99
CA LYS A 15 14.45 -45.20 -42.02
C LYS A 15 14.57 -43.70 -42.37
N GLY A 16 14.88 -43.36 -43.62
CA GLY A 16 15.01 -41.96 -44.02
C GLY A 16 13.70 -41.17 -43.94
N LYS A 17 12.60 -41.70 -44.50
CA LYS A 17 11.29 -41.03 -44.50
C LYS A 17 10.72 -40.95 -43.08
N SER A 18 10.82 -42.04 -42.32
CA SER A 18 10.36 -42.08 -40.93
C SER A 18 11.18 -41.16 -40.03
N PHE A 19 12.49 -41.00 -40.27
CA PHE A 19 13.31 -40.04 -39.55
C PHE A 19 12.91 -38.59 -39.84
N VAL A 20 12.70 -38.22 -41.12
CA VAL A 20 12.26 -36.85 -41.47
C VAL A 20 10.92 -36.52 -40.81
N VAL A 21 9.92 -37.41 -40.93
CA VAL A 21 8.60 -37.20 -40.31
C VAL A 21 8.71 -37.17 -38.78
N GLY A 22 9.49 -38.07 -38.18
CA GLY A 22 9.73 -38.09 -36.74
C GLY A 22 10.39 -36.81 -36.23
N THR A 23 11.37 -36.27 -36.94
CA THR A 23 12.06 -35.01 -36.59
C THR A 23 11.11 -33.81 -36.67
N ILE A 24 10.26 -33.74 -37.70
CA ILE A 24 9.26 -32.65 -37.81
C ILE A 24 8.27 -32.72 -36.66
N LEU A 25 7.74 -33.91 -36.35
CA LEU A 25 6.80 -34.09 -35.23
C LEU A 25 7.47 -33.80 -33.88
N PHE A 26 8.71 -34.26 -33.68
CA PHE A 26 9.49 -33.99 -32.49
C PHE A 26 9.74 -32.49 -32.32
N LEU A 27 10.16 -31.79 -33.39
CA LEU A 27 10.43 -30.36 -33.34
C LEU A 27 9.15 -29.56 -33.04
N GLY A 28 8.02 -29.94 -33.63
CA GLY A 28 6.72 -29.34 -33.32
C GLY A 28 6.31 -29.52 -31.85
N ALA A 29 6.42 -30.75 -31.32
CA ALA A 29 6.14 -31.04 -29.93
C ALA A 29 7.11 -30.35 -28.97
N LEU A 30 8.40 -30.28 -29.32
CA LEU A 30 9.44 -29.60 -28.54
C LEU A 30 9.14 -28.10 -28.44
N ILE A 31 8.84 -27.44 -29.55
CA ILE A 31 8.53 -26.00 -29.58
C ILE A 31 7.26 -25.71 -28.77
N MET A 32 6.19 -26.52 -28.93
CA MET A 32 4.97 -26.36 -28.14
C MET A 32 5.22 -26.54 -26.64
N THR A 33 6.03 -27.54 -26.27
CA THR A 33 6.35 -27.82 -24.86
C THR A 33 7.20 -26.70 -24.26
N LEU A 34 8.26 -26.25 -24.95
CA LEU A 34 9.10 -25.14 -24.48
C LEU A 34 8.31 -23.83 -24.40
N GLY A 35 7.45 -23.55 -25.39
CA GLY A 35 6.59 -22.37 -25.40
C GLY A 35 5.65 -22.35 -24.19
N ASN A 36 4.93 -23.44 -23.97
CA ASN A 36 4.02 -23.55 -22.83
C ASN A 36 4.77 -23.51 -21.49
N ALA A 37 5.90 -24.21 -21.36
CA ALA A 37 6.68 -24.22 -20.13
C ALA A 37 7.25 -22.83 -19.79
N THR A 38 7.77 -22.11 -20.79
CA THR A 38 8.28 -20.74 -20.61
C THR A 38 7.17 -19.78 -20.21
N SER A 39 6.01 -19.89 -20.87
CA SER A 39 4.83 -19.08 -20.54
C SER A 39 4.39 -19.32 -19.09
N ILE A 40 4.20 -20.59 -18.69
CA ILE A 40 3.81 -20.95 -17.31
C ILE A 40 4.84 -20.45 -16.28
N GLY A 41 6.14 -20.57 -16.58
CA GLY A 41 7.20 -20.06 -15.72
C GLY A 41 7.15 -18.55 -15.56
N MET A 42 6.85 -17.82 -16.63
CA MET A 42 6.71 -16.37 -16.61
C MET A 42 5.49 -15.92 -15.81
N GLN A 43 4.32 -16.51 -16.07
CA GLN A 43 3.09 -16.21 -15.34
C GLN A 43 3.28 -16.44 -13.83
N ARG A 44 3.86 -17.57 -13.45
CA ARG A 44 4.16 -17.89 -12.05
C ARG A 44 5.18 -16.94 -11.43
N GLY A 45 6.23 -16.57 -12.17
CA GLY A 45 7.22 -15.61 -11.72
C GLY A 45 6.63 -14.22 -11.47
N ILE A 46 5.72 -13.76 -12.33
CA ILE A 46 5.04 -12.47 -12.14
C ILE A 46 4.08 -12.56 -10.95
N GLU A 47 3.28 -13.62 -10.85
CA GLU A 47 2.40 -13.87 -9.71
C GLU A 47 3.16 -13.85 -8.37
N GLU A 48 4.22 -14.65 -8.25
CA GLU A 48 5.02 -14.72 -7.02
C GLU A 48 5.64 -13.36 -6.66
N ASN A 49 6.08 -12.58 -7.66
CA ASN A 49 6.63 -11.25 -7.42
C ASN A 49 5.56 -10.22 -7.04
N MET A 50 4.38 -10.22 -7.67
CA MET A 50 3.29 -9.30 -7.33
C MET A 50 2.80 -9.56 -5.90
N VAL A 51 2.54 -10.84 -5.59
CA VAL A 51 2.11 -11.30 -4.27
C VAL A 51 3.10 -10.91 -3.18
N ARG A 52 4.40 -11.08 -3.44
CA ARG A 52 5.47 -10.75 -2.50
C ARG A 52 5.89 -9.29 -2.49
N SER A 53 5.39 -8.44 -3.40
CA SER A 53 5.81 -7.03 -3.42
C SER A 53 4.82 -6.11 -2.70
N PHE A 54 3.51 -6.39 -2.78
CA PHE A 54 2.51 -5.47 -2.23
C PHE A 54 1.09 -6.03 -2.06
N THR A 55 0.65 -7.08 -2.77
CA THR A 55 -0.77 -7.51 -2.67
C THR A 55 -1.05 -8.50 -1.56
N GLY A 56 -0.14 -9.44 -1.32
CA GLY A 56 -0.50 -10.73 -0.73
C GLY A 56 -1.27 -11.60 -1.74
N HIS A 57 -1.68 -12.79 -1.32
CA HIS A 57 -2.44 -13.70 -2.18
C HIS A 57 -3.92 -13.30 -2.25
N ILE A 58 -4.43 -12.76 -1.15
CA ILE A 58 -5.81 -12.34 -0.96
C ILE A 58 -5.83 -10.90 -0.47
N VAL A 59 -6.79 -10.12 -0.95
CA VAL A 59 -7.04 -8.74 -0.56
C VAL A 59 -8.45 -8.65 0.00
N LEU A 60 -8.59 -8.19 1.24
CA LEU A 60 -9.87 -7.95 1.89
C LEU A 60 -10.23 -6.48 1.75
N VAL A 61 -11.42 -6.20 1.24
CA VAL A 61 -11.97 -4.83 1.15
C VAL A 61 -13.37 -4.77 1.73
N SER A 62 -13.92 -3.56 1.90
CA SER A 62 -15.31 -3.38 2.32
C SER A 62 -16.28 -4.05 1.32
N ASP A 63 -17.36 -4.66 1.81
CA ASP A 63 -18.43 -5.17 0.95
C ASP A 63 -19.20 -4.08 0.20
N GLU A 64 -19.07 -2.82 0.64
CA GLU A 64 -19.55 -1.61 -0.04
C GLU A 64 -18.76 -1.33 -1.35
N GLU A 65 -17.64 -2.03 -1.60
CA GLU A 65 -16.85 -1.87 -2.82
C GLU A 65 -17.50 -2.48 -4.06
N THR A 66 -17.88 -1.58 -4.98
CA THR A 66 -18.51 -1.95 -6.25
C THR A 66 -17.53 -2.53 -7.27
N LYS A 67 -16.25 -2.17 -7.20
CA LYS A 67 -15.22 -2.61 -8.14
C LYS A 67 -14.32 -3.68 -7.52
N GLU A 68 -13.80 -4.58 -8.34
CA GLU A 68 -12.81 -5.57 -7.91
C GLU A 68 -11.38 -5.07 -8.13
N ASN A 69 -11.12 -4.27 -9.17
CA ASN A 69 -9.81 -3.63 -9.34
C ASN A 69 -9.67 -2.48 -8.33
N VAL A 70 -9.00 -2.79 -7.22
CA VAL A 70 -8.96 -1.95 -6.04
C VAL A 70 -7.56 -1.50 -5.64
N LEU A 71 -6.45 -1.94 -6.26
CA LEU A 71 -5.11 -1.54 -5.81
C LEU A 71 -4.41 -0.52 -6.72
N PHE A 72 -4.50 -0.69 -8.03
CA PHE A 72 -3.72 0.11 -9.00
C PHE A 72 -4.57 0.98 -9.88
N THR A 73 -5.44 1.77 -9.26
CA THR A 73 -6.19 2.81 -9.99
C THR A 73 -5.73 4.16 -9.47
N PRO A 74 -4.68 4.78 -10.07
CA PRO A 74 -4.10 6.03 -9.57
C PRO A 74 -5.16 7.12 -9.39
N MET A 75 -6.03 7.33 -10.37
CA MET A 75 -7.15 8.29 -10.28
C MET A 75 -8.48 7.63 -9.89
N GLY A 76 -8.41 6.49 -9.20
CA GLY A 76 -9.58 5.79 -8.72
C GLY A 76 -10.23 6.56 -7.57
N LYS A 77 -11.53 6.33 -7.36
CA LYS A 77 -12.15 6.76 -6.11
C LYS A 77 -11.37 6.16 -4.93
N PRO A 78 -11.20 6.90 -3.82
CA PRO A 78 -10.70 6.34 -2.58
C PRO A 78 -11.51 5.10 -2.20
N LEU A 79 -10.82 4.12 -1.62
CA LEU A 79 -11.49 2.93 -1.11
C LEU A 79 -12.32 3.28 0.12
N LYS A 80 -13.44 2.59 0.30
CA LYS A 80 -14.22 2.64 1.52
C LYS A 80 -13.41 2.12 2.69
N ILE A 81 -13.61 2.74 3.85
CA ILE A 81 -12.98 2.30 5.09
C ILE A 81 -13.50 0.89 5.43
N LEU A 82 -12.57 -0.02 5.68
CA LEU A 82 -12.84 -1.37 6.16
C LEU A 82 -13.21 -1.30 7.63
N LYS A 83 -14.51 -1.39 7.91
CA LYS A 83 -15.06 -1.36 9.28
C LYS A 83 -14.73 -2.65 10.01
N LYS A 84 -14.72 -2.60 11.36
CA LYS A 84 -14.58 -3.79 12.24
C LYS A 84 -13.25 -4.56 12.04
N TYR A 85 -12.15 -3.83 11.80
CA TYR A 85 -10.84 -4.46 11.62
C TYR A 85 -10.43 -5.39 12.79
N PRO A 86 -10.62 -5.04 14.08
CA PRO A 86 -10.27 -5.96 15.17
C PRO A 86 -10.98 -7.32 15.10
N GLN A 87 -12.24 -7.36 14.66
CA GLN A 87 -12.97 -8.61 14.46
C GLN A 87 -12.44 -9.38 13.24
N ILE A 88 -12.11 -8.68 12.16
CA ILE A 88 -11.51 -9.28 10.95
C ILE A 88 -10.16 -9.90 11.31
N GLU A 89 -9.34 -9.18 12.06
CA GLU A 89 -8.03 -9.63 12.55
C GLU A 89 -8.17 -10.91 13.40
N ALA A 90 -9.13 -10.94 14.32
CA ALA A 90 -9.41 -12.11 15.14
C ALA A 90 -9.82 -13.33 14.29
N VAL A 91 -10.59 -13.14 13.22
CA VAL A 91 -10.95 -14.22 12.28
C VAL A 91 -9.73 -14.71 11.52
N LEU A 92 -8.87 -13.81 11.03
CA LEU A 92 -7.65 -14.16 10.30
C LEU A 92 -6.68 -14.95 11.17
N LYS A 93 -6.46 -14.54 12.43
CA LYS A 93 -5.59 -15.23 13.40
C LYS A 93 -6.06 -16.66 13.71
N LYS A 94 -7.35 -16.98 13.55
CA LYS A 94 -7.89 -18.35 13.74
C LYS A 94 -7.61 -19.29 12.57
N GLN A 95 -7.20 -18.77 11.39
CA GLN A 95 -7.04 -19.57 10.18
C GLN A 95 -5.63 -20.15 10.06
N THR A 96 -5.49 -21.48 10.10
CA THR A 96 -4.18 -22.15 10.00
C THR A 96 -3.51 -22.03 8.62
N PHE A 97 -4.26 -21.64 7.60
CA PHE A 97 -3.76 -21.46 6.22
C PHE A 97 -3.31 -20.02 5.94
N VAL A 98 -3.53 -19.10 6.87
CA VAL A 98 -3.05 -17.71 6.79
C VAL A 98 -1.68 -17.68 7.46
N LYS A 99 -0.66 -17.38 6.65
CA LYS A 99 0.71 -17.22 7.13
C LYS A 99 0.88 -15.87 7.84
N ASP A 100 0.37 -14.82 7.22
CA ASP A 100 0.54 -13.44 7.69
C ASP A 100 -0.48 -12.50 7.05
N PHE A 101 -0.64 -11.29 7.61
CA PHE A 101 -1.49 -10.26 7.02
C PHE A 101 -1.03 -8.85 7.41
N LEU A 102 -1.45 -7.86 6.62
CA LEU A 102 -1.13 -6.44 6.82
C LEU A 102 -2.34 -5.55 6.53
N PRO A 103 -2.81 -4.75 7.48
CA PRO A 103 -3.77 -3.69 7.19
C PRO A 103 -3.08 -2.52 6.47
N MET A 104 -3.73 -2.01 5.44
CA MET A 104 -3.16 -0.96 4.58
C MET A 104 -4.24 0.01 4.09
N THR A 105 -3.77 1.17 3.66
CA THR A 105 -4.54 2.18 2.92
C THR A 105 -3.88 2.46 1.59
N ARG A 106 -4.66 2.93 0.61
CA ARG A 106 -4.12 3.37 -0.67
C ARG A 106 -4.93 4.49 -1.28
N GLY A 107 -4.27 5.42 -1.93
CA GLY A 107 -4.92 6.52 -2.61
C GLY A 107 -3.96 7.34 -3.45
N ALA A 108 -4.51 8.12 -4.39
CA ALA A 108 -3.75 9.16 -5.04
C ALA A 108 -3.55 10.31 -4.07
N VAL A 109 -2.32 10.79 -3.98
CA VAL A 109 -1.98 11.97 -3.21
C VAL A 109 -1.56 13.04 -4.19
N GLY A 110 -2.26 14.18 -4.16
CA GLY A 110 -1.92 15.36 -4.93
C GLY A 110 -0.68 16.02 -4.36
N ILE A 111 0.27 16.39 -5.21
CA ILE A 111 1.43 17.20 -4.85
C ILE A 111 1.05 18.66 -5.05
N LEU A 112 1.06 19.43 -3.97
CA LEU A 112 0.73 20.84 -3.99
C LEU A 112 1.91 21.66 -4.54
N GLY A 113 1.64 22.53 -5.51
CA GLY A 113 2.64 23.30 -6.23
C GLY A 113 2.03 24.12 -7.37
N SER A 114 2.87 24.59 -8.30
CA SER A 114 2.41 25.34 -9.49
C SER A 114 1.63 24.48 -10.47
N ASP A 115 1.94 23.18 -10.53
CA ASP A 115 1.28 22.19 -11.37
C ASP A 115 0.83 21.02 -10.49
N MET A 116 -0.38 20.51 -10.75
CA MET A 116 -0.93 19.36 -10.03
C MET A 116 -0.19 18.08 -10.42
N GLY A 117 0.61 17.54 -9.48
CA GLY A 117 1.21 16.22 -9.56
C GLY A 117 0.42 15.19 -8.77
N PHE A 118 0.56 13.91 -9.10
CA PHE A 118 -0.05 12.82 -8.33
C PHE A 118 0.92 11.69 -8.09
N MET A 119 0.82 11.07 -6.91
CA MET A 119 1.51 9.81 -6.59
C MET A 119 0.49 8.80 -6.06
N LEU A 120 0.61 7.55 -6.52
CA LEU A 120 -0.12 6.46 -5.88
C LEU A 120 0.62 6.10 -4.59
N THR A 121 0.01 6.41 -3.45
CA THR A 121 0.63 6.20 -2.15
C THR A 121 -0.07 5.08 -1.40
N PHE A 122 0.72 4.19 -0.80
CA PHE A 122 0.24 3.24 0.21
C PHE A 122 0.57 3.74 1.61
N GLY A 123 -0.41 3.74 2.49
CA GLY A 123 -0.22 3.98 3.93
C GLY A 123 -0.22 2.65 4.67
N CYS A 124 0.81 2.40 5.47
CA CYS A 124 0.91 1.18 6.28
C CYS A 124 1.93 1.33 7.41
N ASN A 125 1.90 0.40 8.36
CA ASN A 125 3.01 0.16 9.27
C ASN A 125 4.17 -0.48 8.48
N PHE A 126 5.30 0.22 8.40
CA PHE A 126 6.36 -0.14 7.46
C PHE A 126 7.14 -1.39 7.87
N ASP A 127 7.35 -1.60 9.17
CA ASP A 127 8.05 -2.80 9.64
C ASP A 127 7.22 -4.06 9.34
N ASP A 128 5.89 -3.94 9.47
CA ASP A 128 4.95 -5.00 9.09
C ASP A 128 4.92 -5.20 7.58
N PHE A 129 5.01 -4.12 6.79
CA PHE A 129 5.15 -4.21 5.33
C PHE A 129 6.39 -5.01 4.92
N GLN A 130 7.56 -4.70 5.50
CA GLN A 130 8.78 -5.47 5.22
C GLN A 130 8.63 -6.93 5.66
N ARG A 131 8.08 -7.18 6.85
CA ARG A 131 7.89 -8.53 7.41
C ARG A 131 6.96 -9.40 6.56
N VAL A 132 5.76 -8.91 6.27
CA VAL A 132 4.69 -9.66 5.58
C VAL A 132 5.09 -9.99 4.15
N PHE A 133 5.77 -9.07 3.47
CA PHE A 133 6.16 -9.22 2.07
C PHE A 133 7.58 -9.79 1.87
N GLY A 134 8.32 -10.09 2.95
CA GLY A 134 9.65 -10.72 2.85
C GLY A 134 10.72 -9.76 2.33
N GLU A 135 10.70 -8.56 2.89
CA GLU A 135 11.55 -7.42 2.59
C GLU A 135 11.56 -7.00 1.11
N PRO A 136 10.43 -6.56 0.54
CA PRO A 136 10.33 -6.31 -0.88
C PRO A 136 11.09 -5.06 -1.35
N ILE A 137 11.50 -4.18 -0.42
CA ILE A 137 12.06 -2.86 -0.72
C ILE A 137 13.45 -2.70 -0.10
N THR A 138 14.32 -2.00 -0.81
CA THR A 138 15.67 -1.63 -0.35
C THR A 138 15.87 -0.12 -0.45
N PRO A 139 16.61 0.49 0.50
CA PRO A 139 16.95 1.91 0.41
C PRO A 139 18.01 2.12 -0.68
N VAL A 140 17.89 3.23 -1.40
CA VAL A 140 18.89 3.71 -2.37
C VAL A 140 19.58 4.95 -1.83
N GLU A 141 18.81 5.88 -1.25
CA GLU A 141 19.29 7.06 -0.54
C GLU A 141 18.44 7.27 0.72
N GLY A 142 19.04 7.77 1.78
CA GLY A 142 18.35 7.95 3.07
C GLY A 142 18.05 6.62 3.76
N GLU A 143 17.03 6.64 4.62
CA GLU A 143 16.65 5.51 5.45
C GLU A 143 15.24 5.03 5.09
N LEU A 144 14.97 3.75 5.36
CA LEU A 144 13.61 3.25 5.32
C LEU A 144 12.84 3.74 6.55
N LEU A 145 11.50 3.77 6.46
CA LEU A 145 10.67 4.10 7.61
C LEU A 145 10.73 2.96 8.64
N SER A 146 10.48 3.30 9.90
CA SER A 146 10.09 2.37 10.95
C SER A 146 8.67 2.70 11.45
N ASN A 147 8.06 1.77 12.18
CA ASN A 147 6.71 1.99 12.73
C ASN A 147 6.69 3.22 13.65
N GLY A 148 5.76 4.15 13.39
CA GLY A 148 5.60 5.40 14.14
C GLY A 148 6.44 6.58 13.61
N ASP A 149 7.26 6.37 12.57
CA ASP A 149 7.92 7.46 11.88
C ASP A 149 6.92 8.35 11.14
N HIS A 150 7.31 9.61 10.92
CA HIS A 150 6.61 10.56 10.07
C HIS A 150 7.41 10.71 8.78
N GLY A 151 6.89 10.25 7.65
CA GLY A 151 7.64 10.36 6.40
C GLY A 151 7.09 9.64 5.18
N LEU A 152 7.74 9.93 4.06
CA LEU A 152 7.44 9.38 2.75
C LEU A 152 8.69 8.70 2.17
N LEU A 153 8.49 7.50 1.63
CA LEU A 153 9.43 6.80 0.77
C LEU A 153 9.00 6.93 -0.69
N VAL A 154 9.92 7.39 -1.53
CA VAL A 154 9.66 7.63 -2.95
C VAL A 154 10.43 6.63 -3.78
N ASN A 155 9.76 5.99 -4.74
CA ASN A 155 10.44 5.09 -5.67
C ASN A 155 11.48 5.86 -6.51
N THR A 156 12.65 5.28 -6.71
CA THR A 156 13.69 5.78 -7.63
C THR A 156 13.18 6.25 -8.99
N GLU A 157 12.32 5.47 -9.65
CA GLU A 157 11.77 5.81 -10.96
C GLU A 157 10.68 6.89 -10.85
N GLY A 158 9.88 6.85 -9.78
CA GLY A 158 8.91 7.90 -9.44
C GLY A 158 9.58 9.25 -9.22
N ARG A 159 10.71 9.29 -8.50
CA ARG A 159 11.52 10.51 -8.34
C ARG A 159 11.94 11.11 -9.68
N LYS A 160 12.41 10.27 -10.63
CA LYS A 160 12.80 10.73 -11.97
C LYS A 160 11.59 11.25 -12.75
N LEU A 161 10.42 10.65 -12.56
CA LEU A 161 9.18 11.12 -13.17
C LEU A 161 8.78 12.49 -12.61
N LEU A 162 8.82 12.65 -11.29
CA LEU A 162 8.53 13.93 -10.62
C LEU A 162 9.49 15.04 -11.06
N TYR A 163 10.78 14.74 -11.17
CA TYR A 163 11.75 15.70 -11.70
C TYR A 163 11.40 16.14 -13.13
N ARG A 164 11.10 15.19 -14.03
CA ARG A 164 10.71 15.51 -15.41
C ARG A 164 9.40 16.30 -15.51
N GLN A 165 8.46 16.09 -14.58
CA GLN A 165 7.14 16.72 -14.62
C GLN A 165 7.10 18.07 -13.89
N HIS A 166 7.86 18.23 -12.81
CA HIS A 166 7.77 19.38 -11.90
C HIS A 166 9.08 20.15 -11.72
N GLY A 167 10.19 19.70 -12.31
CA GLY A 167 11.46 20.41 -12.31
C GLY A 167 12.18 20.46 -10.96
N PHE A 168 11.79 19.65 -9.98
CA PHE A 168 12.51 19.53 -8.72
C PHE A 168 13.05 18.12 -8.48
N TRP A 169 14.21 18.03 -7.84
CA TRP A 169 14.81 16.78 -7.42
C TRP A 169 14.52 16.51 -5.94
N LEU A 170 13.98 15.32 -5.64
CA LEU A 170 13.74 14.90 -4.27
C LEU A 170 14.97 14.24 -3.66
N VAL A 171 15.30 14.71 -2.45
CA VAL A 171 16.41 14.21 -1.65
C VAL A 171 15.87 13.89 -0.26
N PRO A 172 16.38 12.84 0.41
CA PRO A 172 16.04 12.58 1.80
C PRO A 172 16.30 13.78 2.72
N GLU A 173 15.51 13.89 3.77
CA GLU A 173 15.68 14.89 4.83
C GLU A 173 17.11 14.83 5.38
N GLY A 174 17.74 16.00 5.53
CA GLY A 174 19.12 16.11 6.01
C GLY A 174 20.21 15.64 5.05
N ALA A 175 19.85 15.14 3.85
CA ALA A 175 20.82 14.71 2.84
C ALA A 175 21.03 15.76 1.74
N ASP A 176 22.15 15.60 1.03
CA ASP A 176 22.50 16.36 -0.17
C ASP A 176 22.29 15.53 -1.44
N PRO A 177 22.04 16.16 -2.61
CA PRO A 177 21.88 15.45 -3.87
C PRO A 177 23.11 14.59 -4.20
N VAL A 178 22.88 13.31 -4.46
CA VAL A 178 23.95 12.37 -4.84
C VAL A 178 24.17 12.43 -6.37
N PRO A 179 25.36 12.86 -6.87
CA PRO A 179 25.58 13.09 -8.30
C PRO A 179 25.39 11.85 -9.19
N LYS A 180 25.62 10.66 -8.64
CA LYS A 180 25.43 9.37 -9.33
C LYS A 180 23.97 9.00 -9.53
N SER A 181 23.08 9.57 -8.72
CA SER A 181 21.65 9.30 -8.75
C SER A 181 20.87 10.25 -9.65
N LEU A 182 21.45 11.42 -9.95
CA LEU A 182 20.90 12.41 -10.86
C LEU A 182 20.76 11.84 -12.27
N THR A 183 19.67 12.21 -12.96
CA THR A 183 19.58 12.07 -14.41
C THR A 183 20.60 12.96 -15.10
N ASP A 184 20.86 12.72 -16.38
CA ASP A 184 21.81 13.55 -17.14
C ASP A 184 21.35 15.02 -17.17
N ASP A 185 20.05 15.26 -17.44
CA ASP A 185 19.43 16.60 -17.39
C ASP A 185 19.62 17.28 -16.01
N ALA A 186 19.33 16.56 -14.91
CA ALA A 186 19.46 17.12 -13.57
C ALA A 186 20.92 17.43 -13.20
N ARG A 187 21.87 16.69 -13.79
CA ARG A 187 23.30 16.93 -13.61
C ARG A 187 23.76 18.16 -14.39
N GLU A 188 23.21 18.41 -15.57
CA GLU A 188 23.51 19.59 -16.38
C GLU A 188 23.03 20.89 -15.73
N GLU A 189 21.93 20.86 -14.98
CA GLU A 189 21.45 22.01 -14.21
C GLU A 189 22.41 22.45 -13.08
N GLY A 190 23.18 21.51 -12.51
CA GLY A 190 24.16 21.79 -11.47
C GLY A 190 23.58 22.61 -10.32
N ASN A 191 24.03 23.87 -10.17
CA ASN A 191 23.60 24.76 -9.09
C ASN A 191 22.19 25.34 -9.28
N SER A 192 21.59 25.26 -10.47
CA SER A 192 20.21 25.69 -10.68
C SER A 192 19.18 24.61 -10.34
N LEU A 193 19.63 23.39 -10.02
CA LEU A 193 18.76 22.28 -9.69
C LEU A 193 17.92 22.60 -8.44
N LEU A 194 16.60 22.63 -8.60
CA LEU A 194 15.70 22.84 -7.47
C LEU A 194 15.62 21.56 -6.64
N VAL A 195 16.10 21.61 -5.41
CA VAL A 195 16.08 20.47 -4.49
C VAL A 195 14.95 20.62 -3.47
N ARG A 196 14.15 19.56 -3.29
CA ARG A 196 13.13 19.46 -2.25
C ARG A 196 13.40 18.27 -1.33
N ARG A 197 13.08 18.44 -0.05
CA ARG A 197 13.24 17.42 1.00
C ARG A 197 11.93 17.03 1.66
N GLU A 198 10.88 17.76 1.35
CA GLU A 198 9.52 17.57 1.84
C GLU A 198 8.55 17.86 0.69
N LEU A 199 7.36 17.28 0.81
CA LEU A 199 6.27 17.53 -0.12
C LEU A 199 5.05 17.99 0.67
N ALA A 200 4.40 19.03 0.15
CA ALA A 200 3.05 19.39 0.54
C ALA A 200 2.09 18.51 -0.26
N LEU A 201 1.24 17.78 0.47
CA LEU A 201 0.46 16.67 -0.03
C LEU A 201 -1.00 16.79 0.42
N GLU A 202 -1.93 16.38 -0.44
CA GLU A 202 -3.37 16.35 -0.16
C GLU A 202 -3.99 15.05 -0.69
N GLY A 203 -4.87 14.41 0.09
CA GLY A 203 -5.58 13.20 -0.35
C GLY A 203 -6.52 13.51 -1.51
N PHE A 204 -6.34 12.85 -2.66
CA PHE A 204 -7.18 13.09 -3.82
C PHE A 204 -8.51 12.32 -3.73
N GLY A 205 -9.61 13.04 -3.94
CA GLY A 205 -10.95 12.44 -4.08
C GLY A 205 -11.70 12.22 -2.77
N GLU A 206 -11.19 12.71 -1.64
CA GLU A 206 -11.92 12.80 -0.36
C GLU A 206 -12.37 14.24 -0.10
N GLU A 207 -13.59 14.42 0.41
CA GLU A 207 -14.14 15.76 0.70
C GLU A 207 -13.48 16.42 1.91
N ASN A 208 -12.99 15.62 2.86
CA ASN A 208 -12.34 16.08 4.10
C ASN A 208 -10.81 15.98 4.03
N ALA A 209 -10.25 15.90 2.82
CA ALA A 209 -8.79 15.86 2.65
C ALA A 209 -8.14 17.10 3.28
N THR A 210 -6.99 16.89 3.92
CA THR A 210 -6.24 17.96 4.58
C THR A 210 -4.85 18.05 4.00
N ASN A 211 -4.36 19.27 3.86
CA ASN A 211 -3.01 19.54 3.40
C ASN A 211 -2.01 19.19 4.51
N ILE A 212 -1.07 18.32 4.20
CA ILE A 212 0.02 17.94 5.10
C ILE A 212 1.37 18.19 4.45
N ILE A 213 2.39 18.44 5.25
CA ILE A 213 3.79 18.49 4.80
C ILE A 213 4.49 17.25 5.34
N VAL A 214 5.04 16.44 4.45
CA VAL A 214 5.69 15.18 4.79
C VAL A 214 7.14 15.20 4.33
N PRO A 215 8.11 14.92 5.22
CA PRO A 215 9.52 14.81 4.85
C PRO A 215 9.73 13.54 4.03
N VAL A 216 10.58 13.63 3.01
CA VAL A 216 11.07 12.46 2.29
C VAL A 216 12.14 11.80 3.16
N LYS A 217 11.88 10.61 3.69
CA LYS A 217 12.85 9.89 4.55
C LYS A 217 13.85 9.08 3.75
N GLY A 218 13.42 8.58 2.59
CA GLY A 218 14.25 7.75 1.76
C GLY A 218 13.78 7.68 0.32
N ILE A 219 14.75 7.46 -0.56
CA ILE A 219 14.50 7.02 -1.93
C ILE A 219 14.70 5.52 -1.95
N MET A 220 13.67 4.81 -2.38
CA MET A 220 13.61 3.36 -2.30
C MET A 220 13.48 2.72 -3.68
N ARG A 221 13.77 1.42 -3.73
CA ARG A 221 13.48 0.59 -4.88
C ARG A 221 12.91 -0.75 -4.45
N PHE A 222 11.97 -1.28 -5.24
CA PHE A 222 11.54 -2.66 -5.09
C PHE A 222 12.63 -3.61 -5.61
N LYS A 223 12.80 -4.76 -4.95
CA LYS A 223 13.70 -5.84 -5.38
C LYS A 223 13.23 -6.46 -6.70
N SER A 224 11.91 -6.52 -6.91
CA SER A 224 11.23 -7.00 -8.11
C SER A 224 10.27 -5.95 -8.67
N LEU A 225 10.04 -5.95 -9.98
CA LEU A 225 9.03 -5.10 -10.65
C LEU A 225 9.16 -3.59 -10.40
N ASN A 226 10.35 -3.09 -10.00
CA ASN A 226 10.57 -1.69 -9.63
C ASN A 226 10.10 -0.68 -10.68
N THR A 227 10.37 -0.94 -11.96
CA THR A 227 9.97 -0.07 -13.07
C THR A 227 8.46 -0.07 -13.29
N SER A 228 7.81 -1.24 -13.14
CA SER A 228 6.34 -1.34 -13.22
C SER A 228 5.66 -0.65 -12.03
N MET A 229 6.35 -0.58 -10.88
CA MET A 229 5.88 0.08 -9.65
C MET A 229 6.44 1.49 -9.49
N GLN A 230 6.83 2.16 -10.58
CA GLN A 230 7.50 3.46 -10.53
C GLN A 230 6.65 4.57 -9.88
N GLU A 231 5.33 4.51 -9.99
CA GLU A 231 4.40 5.51 -9.46
C GLU A 231 4.05 5.28 -7.98
N VAL A 232 4.54 4.19 -7.40
CA VAL A 232 4.22 3.78 -6.03
C VAL A 232 5.16 4.47 -5.04
N SER A 233 4.56 5.18 -4.09
CA SER A 233 5.21 5.66 -2.86
C SER A 233 4.62 4.97 -1.63
N ILE A 234 5.39 4.96 -0.54
CA ILE A 234 4.93 4.44 0.75
C ILE A 234 5.04 5.56 1.78
N MET A 235 3.96 5.79 2.49
CA MET A 235 3.85 6.80 3.54
C MET A 235 3.54 6.09 4.87
N ASP A 236 3.94 6.70 5.97
CA ASP A 236 3.45 6.25 7.27
C ASP A 236 1.92 6.36 7.35
N ILE A 237 1.31 5.44 8.09
CA ILE A 237 -0.14 5.30 8.13
C ILE A 237 -0.85 6.54 8.70
N GLU A 238 -0.22 7.26 9.63
CA GLU A 238 -0.84 8.42 10.30
C GLU A 238 -0.85 9.64 9.39
N SER A 239 0.25 9.92 8.69
CA SER A 239 0.31 10.93 7.63
C SER A 239 -0.72 10.62 6.55
N PHE A 240 -0.84 9.36 6.14
CA PHE A 240 -1.85 8.97 5.15
C PHE A 240 -3.26 9.29 5.67
N ARG A 241 -3.60 8.87 6.89
CA ARG A 241 -4.92 9.13 7.48
C ARG A 241 -5.21 10.63 7.53
N LYS A 242 -4.25 11.45 7.95
CA LYS A 242 -4.39 12.92 7.96
C LYS A 242 -4.61 13.50 6.57
N ALA A 243 -3.84 13.06 5.56
CA ALA A 243 -3.98 13.55 4.19
C ALA A 243 -5.39 13.32 3.62
N PHE A 244 -6.01 12.19 3.97
CA PHE A 244 -7.34 11.78 3.50
C PHE A 244 -8.48 12.16 4.48
N GLY A 245 -8.18 12.85 5.59
CA GLY A 245 -9.19 13.23 6.59
C GLY A 245 -9.79 12.05 7.36
N TYR A 246 -9.06 10.94 7.47
CA TYR A 246 -9.44 9.78 8.26
C TYR A 246 -9.03 9.95 9.73
N PHE A 247 -9.77 9.32 10.64
CA PHE A 247 -9.39 9.29 12.05
C PHE A 247 -8.06 8.56 12.25
N THR A 248 -7.17 9.19 13.01
CA THR A 248 -5.84 8.68 13.34
C THR A 248 -5.88 7.83 14.61
N ALA A 249 -4.87 6.99 14.82
CA ALA A 249 -4.79 6.20 16.05
C ALA A 249 -4.61 7.10 17.28
N ARG A 250 -3.99 8.27 17.11
CA ARG A 250 -3.87 9.28 18.16
C ARG A 250 -5.22 9.88 18.55
N ASP A 251 -6.11 10.11 17.59
CA ASP A 251 -7.47 10.62 17.87
C ASP A 251 -8.32 9.62 18.67
N VAL A 252 -8.04 8.31 18.55
CA VAL A 252 -8.72 7.26 19.34
C VAL A 252 -8.26 7.28 20.81
N VAL A 253 -7.00 7.65 21.04
CA VAL A 253 -6.35 7.64 22.35
C VAL A 253 -6.57 8.96 23.11
N GLU A 254 -6.69 10.07 22.39
CA GLU A 254 -7.08 11.36 22.98
C GLU A 254 -8.56 11.32 23.39
N GLU A 255 -8.82 10.89 24.64
CA GLU A 255 -10.11 11.12 25.27
C GLU A 255 -10.43 12.62 25.20
N ILE A 256 -11.50 12.97 24.46
CA ILE A 256 -12.06 14.33 24.44
C ILE A 256 -12.10 14.82 25.90
N PRO A 257 -11.38 15.90 26.25
CA PRO A 257 -11.40 16.46 27.59
C PRO A 257 -12.84 16.58 28.08
N VAL A 258 -13.11 16.25 29.35
CA VAL A 258 -14.48 16.28 29.90
C VAL A 258 -15.14 17.66 29.73
N GLU A 259 -14.33 18.72 29.64
CA GLU A 259 -14.74 20.08 29.32
C GLU A 259 -15.27 20.22 27.88
N ASP A 260 -14.65 19.59 26.89
CA ASP A 260 -15.06 19.61 25.48
C ASP A 260 -16.30 18.74 25.24
N LYS A 261 -16.47 17.64 25.98
CA LYS A 261 -17.72 16.84 25.97
C LYS A 261 -18.92 17.66 26.47
N LYS A 262 -18.74 18.47 27.51
CA LYS A 262 -19.81 19.37 27.99
C LYS A 262 -20.14 20.47 27.00
N LEU A 263 -19.15 20.95 26.24
CA LEU A 263 -19.38 21.93 25.18
C LEU A 263 -20.16 21.34 24.00
N LEU A 264 -19.91 20.08 23.65
CA LEU A 264 -20.62 19.34 22.60
C LEU A 264 -22.04 18.91 23.00
N GLU A 265 -22.31 18.80 24.30
CA GLU A 265 -23.64 18.50 24.86
C GLU A 265 -24.50 19.76 25.11
N ALA A 266 -23.94 20.96 24.93
CA ALA A 266 -24.68 22.22 25.05
C ALA A 266 -25.44 22.54 23.76
N ASP A 267 -26.71 22.93 23.87
CA ASP A 267 -27.55 23.31 22.73
C ASP A 267 -27.08 24.65 22.12
N GLU A 268 -27.30 24.84 20.82
CA GLU A 268 -26.97 26.08 20.08
C GLU A 268 -27.58 27.33 20.75
N ASP A 269 -28.74 27.17 21.40
CA ASP A 269 -29.45 28.25 22.11
C ASP A 269 -28.73 28.71 23.39
N ASP A 270 -27.89 27.87 24.02
CA ASP A 270 -27.09 28.25 25.20
C ASP A 270 -25.89 29.14 24.83
N PHE A 271 -25.46 29.12 23.56
CA PHE A 271 -24.37 29.97 23.05
C PHE A 271 -24.83 31.36 22.60
N PHE A 272 -26.10 31.51 22.22
CA PHE A 272 -26.66 32.75 21.67
C PHE A 272 -27.79 33.35 22.50
N GLY A 273 -28.15 32.74 23.64
CA GLY A 273 -29.04 33.30 24.64
C GLY A 273 -28.48 34.57 25.28
N GLU A 274 -29.31 35.60 25.36
CA GLU A 274 -29.02 36.97 25.79
C GLU A 274 -28.00 37.11 26.95
N GLY A 275 -26.78 37.51 26.57
CA GLY A 275 -25.94 38.47 27.30
C GLY A 275 -25.20 37.97 28.54
N ASP A 276 -23.98 37.45 28.36
CA ASP A 276 -22.76 37.99 29.03
C ASP A 276 -21.43 37.32 28.62
N ILE A 277 -21.29 36.78 27.40
CA ILE A 277 -20.05 36.04 27.01
C ILE A 277 -18.79 36.92 26.89
N PHE A 278 -18.92 38.25 26.94
CA PHE A 278 -17.80 39.19 26.94
C PHE A 278 -17.50 39.85 28.29
N SER A 279 -18.13 39.40 29.39
CA SER A 279 -17.95 39.99 30.73
C SER A 279 -17.51 38.96 31.76
N SER A 280 -16.27 38.48 31.63
CA SER A 280 -15.38 38.24 32.77
C SER A 280 -14.02 37.78 32.23
N GLY A 281 -13.13 38.75 32.00
CA GLY A 281 -11.71 38.44 32.01
C GLY A 281 -11.37 37.83 33.37
N SER A 282 -11.03 36.54 33.38
CA SER A 282 -10.51 35.83 34.54
C SER A 282 -9.21 36.49 34.98
N THR A 283 -9.36 37.48 35.84
CA THR A 283 -8.25 38.14 36.53
C THR A 283 -7.97 37.28 37.76
N ASP A 284 -7.19 36.21 37.56
CA ASP A 284 -6.32 35.54 38.56
C ASP A 284 -5.96 34.10 38.11
N ALA A 285 -5.47 33.94 36.89
CA ALA A 285 -4.70 32.74 36.54
C ALA A 285 -3.22 33.03 36.84
N ASN A 286 -2.72 32.54 37.96
CA ASN A 286 -1.31 32.68 38.32
C ASN A 286 -0.46 31.83 37.35
N VAL A 287 0.39 32.47 36.55
CA VAL A 287 1.23 31.83 35.52
C VAL A 287 2.03 30.65 36.09
N ALA A 288 2.45 30.74 37.36
CA ALA A 288 3.17 29.68 38.06
C ALA A 288 2.33 28.40 38.29
N GLU A 289 1.00 28.51 38.38
CA GLU A 289 0.10 27.36 38.57
C GLU A 289 -0.18 26.63 37.24
N LEU A 290 -0.25 27.39 36.14
CA LEU A 290 -0.29 26.85 34.77
C LEU A 290 1.01 26.14 34.40
N GLU A 291 2.17 26.73 34.73
CA GLU A 291 3.49 26.09 34.54
C GLU A 291 3.60 24.78 35.35
N LYS A 292 3.06 24.75 36.57
CA LYS A 292 3.07 23.54 37.40
C LYS A 292 2.16 22.44 36.84
N LYS A 293 0.99 22.79 36.28
CA LYS A 293 0.11 21.84 35.57
C LYS A 293 0.75 21.29 34.28
N LEU A 294 1.43 22.14 33.51
CA LEU A 294 2.20 21.73 32.32
C LEU A 294 3.40 20.83 32.67
N THR A 295 4.07 21.09 33.79
CA THR A 295 5.25 20.31 34.22
C THR A 295 4.87 18.97 34.88
N THR A 296 3.63 18.83 35.36
CA THR A 296 3.14 17.62 36.06
C THR A 296 2.31 16.69 35.15
N GLN A 297 2.04 17.09 33.90
CA GLN A 297 1.60 16.15 32.88
C GLN A 297 2.76 15.19 32.59
N THR A 298 2.82 14.15 33.41
CA THR A 298 3.52 12.94 33.08
C THR A 298 2.87 12.47 31.79
N VAL A 299 3.53 12.73 30.65
CA VAL A 299 3.12 12.19 29.36
C VAL A 299 3.27 10.69 29.54
N VAL A 300 2.19 10.03 29.97
CA VAL A 300 2.06 8.60 29.85
C VAL A 300 2.06 8.40 28.35
N ARG A 301 3.22 8.05 27.82
CA ARG A 301 3.38 7.62 26.43
C ARG A 301 2.63 6.30 26.35
N GLN A 302 1.31 6.38 26.18
CA GLN A 302 0.51 5.21 25.86
C GLN A 302 1.07 4.66 24.56
N GLU A 303 1.35 3.35 24.52
CA GLU A 303 1.69 2.68 23.27
C GLU A 303 0.49 2.84 22.34
N ILE A 304 0.66 3.61 21.27
CA ILE A 304 -0.39 3.87 20.29
C ILE A 304 -0.51 2.61 19.45
N ASP A 305 -1.63 1.91 19.58
CA ASP A 305 -1.97 0.82 18.67
C ASP A 305 -2.49 1.41 17.35
N TYR A 306 -1.61 1.48 16.36
CA TYR A 306 -1.91 2.01 15.03
C TYR A 306 -2.97 1.22 14.26
N ASP A 307 -3.30 0.00 14.72
CA ASP A 307 -4.27 -0.89 14.08
C ASP A 307 -5.71 -0.65 14.55
N THR A 308 -5.91 0.27 15.49
CA THR A 308 -7.24 0.67 15.98
C THR A 308 -7.97 1.69 15.10
N ALA A 309 -7.26 2.27 14.12
CA ALA A 309 -7.75 3.37 13.31
C ALA A 309 -8.16 2.96 11.88
N ALA A 310 -8.46 3.92 11.01
CA ALA A 310 -9.01 3.65 9.67
C ALA A 310 -8.02 2.90 8.76
N PHE A 311 -8.51 1.86 8.09
CA PHE A 311 -7.85 1.17 6.98
C PHE A 311 -8.79 1.00 5.80
N ASN A 312 -8.27 0.82 4.61
CA ASN A 312 -9.09 0.60 3.42
C ASN A 312 -9.13 -0.87 3.00
N TYR A 313 -8.05 -1.61 3.22
CA TYR A 313 -7.95 -3.02 2.83
C TYR A 313 -6.95 -3.78 3.70
N VAL A 314 -6.99 -5.11 3.62
CA VAL A 314 -6.01 -6.00 4.28
C VAL A 314 -5.42 -6.93 3.25
N SER A 315 -4.09 -6.95 3.17
CA SER A 315 -3.34 -7.94 2.40
C SER A 315 -3.13 -9.19 3.23
N VAL A 316 -3.43 -10.35 2.67
CA VAL A 316 -3.33 -11.65 3.35
C VAL A 316 -2.38 -12.56 2.58
N LEU A 317 -1.39 -13.08 3.29
CA LEU A 317 -0.43 -14.05 2.79
C LEU A 317 -0.83 -15.47 3.23
N LEU A 318 -0.90 -16.40 2.28
CA LEU A 318 -1.22 -17.79 2.54
C LEU A 318 0.04 -18.61 2.82
N GLU A 319 -0.15 -19.72 3.52
CA GLU A 319 0.89 -20.73 3.70
C GLU A 319 1.28 -21.38 2.35
N PRO A 320 2.55 -21.80 2.18
CA PRO A 320 3.00 -22.43 0.94
C PRO A 320 2.18 -23.69 0.58
N GLY A 321 1.68 -23.73 -0.65
CA GLY A 321 0.94 -24.89 -1.18
C GLY A 321 -0.57 -24.85 -0.93
N GLU A 322 -1.08 -23.84 -0.22
CA GLU A 322 -2.52 -23.63 -0.07
C GLU A 322 -3.18 -23.22 -1.40
N SER A 323 -4.36 -23.77 -1.65
CA SER A 323 -5.16 -23.39 -2.82
C SER A 323 -5.79 -22.02 -2.59
N LEU A 324 -5.49 -21.05 -3.46
CA LEU A 324 -6.09 -19.72 -3.42
C LEU A 324 -7.62 -19.76 -3.42
N SER A 325 -8.23 -20.56 -4.30
CA SER A 325 -9.68 -20.69 -4.37
C SER A 325 -10.29 -21.32 -3.11
N GLY A 326 -9.58 -22.30 -2.54
CA GLY A 326 -9.99 -22.94 -1.28
C GLY A 326 -9.89 -21.98 -0.08
N ALA A 327 -8.82 -21.21 0.00
CA ALA A 327 -8.63 -20.20 1.03
C ALA A 327 -9.69 -19.09 0.95
N ILE A 328 -10.01 -18.61 -0.26
CA ILE A 328 -11.08 -17.62 -0.47
C ILE A 328 -12.44 -18.15 0.00
N GLN A 329 -12.78 -19.41 -0.31
CA GLN A 329 -14.03 -20.01 0.14
C GLN A 329 -14.10 -20.13 1.67
N LYS A 330 -13.01 -20.59 2.31
CA LYS A 330 -12.91 -20.68 3.77
C LYS A 330 -13.05 -19.32 4.45
N LEU A 331 -12.36 -18.29 3.94
CA LEU A 331 -12.45 -16.93 4.47
C LEU A 331 -13.85 -16.34 4.32
N ASN A 332 -14.48 -16.49 3.15
CA ASN A 332 -15.86 -16.03 2.95
C ASN A 332 -16.83 -16.69 3.95
N ALA A 333 -16.68 -18.00 4.19
CA ALA A 333 -17.50 -18.70 5.18
C ALA A 333 -17.26 -18.17 6.60
N ALA A 334 -16.00 -17.96 6.99
CA ALA A 334 -15.64 -17.46 8.31
C ALA A 334 -16.13 -16.02 8.56
N PHE A 335 -16.03 -15.13 7.56
CA PHE A 335 -16.54 -13.76 7.68
C PHE A 335 -18.08 -13.71 7.66
N ALA A 336 -18.74 -14.62 6.93
CA ALA A 336 -20.20 -14.73 6.94
C ALA A 336 -20.75 -15.23 8.28
N GLU A 337 -20.06 -16.16 8.96
CA GLU A 337 -20.44 -16.66 10.28
C GLU A 337 -20.46 -15.54 11.34
N GLU A 338 -19.48 -14.63 11.28
CA GLU A 338 -19.34 -13.50 12.20
C GLU A 338 -20.08 -12.23 11.70
N ASN A 339 -20.81 -12.32 10.59
CA ASN A 339 -21.54 -11.21 9.93
C ASN A 339 -20.67 -9.95 9.73
N LEU A 340 -19.48 -10.14 9.14
CA LEU A 340 -18.52 -9.08 8.88
C LEU A 340 -18.67 -8.53 7.45
N PRO A 341 -18.70 -7.19 7.27
CA PRO A 341 -18.92 -6.54 5.98
C PRO A 341 -17.64 -6.52 5.12
N VAL A 342 -17.20 -7.69 4.69
CA VAL A 342 -15.92 -7.89 3.99
C VAL A 342 -16.12 -8.61 2.68
N LYS A 343 -15.49 -8.10 1.63
CA LYS A 343 -15.34 -8.75 0.33
C LYS A 343 -13.94 -9.32 0.19
N VAL A 344 -13.86 -10.62 -0.06
CA VAL A 344 -12.60 -11.36 -0.24
C VAL A 344 -12.25 -11.41 -1.73
N LEU A 345 -11.15 -10.77 -2.12
CA LEU A 345 -10.67 -10.73 -3.50
C LEU A 345 -9.36 -11.51 -3.65
N SER A 346 -9.16 -12.17 -4.78
CA SER A 346 -7.83 -12.66 -5.17
C SER A 346 -6.92 -11.50 -5.56
N TRP A 347 -5.59 -11.70 -5.47
CA TRP A 347 -4.62 -10.71 -5.93
C TRP A 347 -4.84 -10.27 -7.39
N LYS A 348 -5.28 -11.19 -8.26
CA LYS A 348 -5.60 -10.91 -9.68
C LYS A 348 -6.79 -9.96 -9.81
N GLN A 349 -7.87 -10.25 -9.11
CA GLN A 349 -9.06 -9.39 -9.08
C GLN A 349 -8.71 -8.00 -8.55
N ALA A 350 -7.97 -7.96 -7.44
CA ALA A 350 -7.59 -6.73 -6.76
C ALA A 350 -6.66 -5.81 -7.58
N SER A 351 -5.77 -6.41 -8.38
CA SER A 351 -4.77 -5.68 -9.18
C SER A 351 -5.25 -5.28 -10.58
N GLY A 352 -6.38 -5.84 -11.05
CA GLY A 352 -7.00 -5.49 -12.32
C GLY A 352 -6.04 -5.61 -13.52
N GLN A 353 -5.87 -4.51 -14.28
CA GLN A 353 -5.04 -4.48 -15.49
C GLN A 353 -3.56 -4.78 -15.22
N VAL A 354 -3.07 -4.50 -14.00
CA VAL A 354 -1.69 -4.82 -13.64
C VAL A 354 -1.47 -6.33 -13.54
N ALA A 355 -2.52 -7.10 -13.21
CA ALA A 355 -2.48 -8.56 -13.27
C ALA A 355 -2.53 -9.11 -14.71
N GLN A 356 -3.02 -8.34 -15.70
CA GLN A 356 -2.99 -8.76 -17.11
C GLN A 356 -1.57 -8.79 -17.68
N MET A 357 -0.59 -8.15 -17.02
CA MET A 357 0.83 -8.34 -17.36
C MET A 357 1.32 -9.76 -17.00
N ALA A 358 0.58 -10.47 -16.13
CA ALA A 358 0.87 -11.82 -15.66
C ALA A 358 0.07 -12.92 -16.39
N ASP A 359 -0.88 -12.56 -17.24
CA ASP A 359 -1.68 -13.48 -18.07
C ASP A 359 -1.15 -13.47 -19.51
#